data_AF-A0A3N5NTE2-F1
#
_entry.id   AF-A0A3N5NTE2-F1
#
_cell.length_a   1.000
_cell.length_b   1.000
_cell.length_c   1.000
_cell.angle_alpha   90.00
_cell.angle_beta   90.00
_cell.angle_gamma   90.00
#
_symmetry.space_group_name_H-M   'P 1'
#
loop_
_entity.id
_entity.type
_entity.pdbx_description
1 polymer ?
#
loop_
_entity_poly.entity_id
_entity_poly.type
_entity_poly.pdbx_seq_one_letter_code
_entity_poly.pdbx_strand_id
1 'polypeptide(L)'
;MLGTLLAKVIGTQNERELKRLRPLVDAVNQLEPSLTPLSDEQLRAKTSEFRERFARGETLADLQPEAFAVVREAGRRVLNMRHFDVQLIGGTVLHSGAIAEMKTGEGKTLVATLPAYLNALEGKGVHVVTVNDYLARRDSEWMGKIYRFLGMSVGVIQHELNDAERQKAYAADITYGTNNEFGFDYLRDNMKFELSQYVQRGHHFAIVDEVDSILIDEARTPLIISGPAEASTDLYYEVDRIIPRLKPGAKTRGDAKAEEREALEATGDYIVDEKHKTVTLT
;
A
#
# COMPACT_ATOMS: atom_id res chain seq x y z
N MET A 1 -31.79 -30.19 -6.24
CA MET A 1 -31.98 -30.92 -4.97
C MET A 1 -30.82 -31.86 -4.61
N LEU A 2 -30.14 -32.52 -5.56
CA LEU A 2 -28.91 -33.30 -5.27
C LEU A 2 -27.71 -32.43 -4.84
N GLY A 3 -27.50 -31.25 -5.45
CA GLY A 3 -26.40 -30.35 -5.11
C GLY A 3 -26.48 -29.76 -3.69
N THR A 4 -27.68 -29.49 -3.19
CA THR A 4 -27.91 -28.99 -1.82
C THR A 4 -27.73 -30.08 -0.75
N LEU A 5 -27.97 -31.35 -1.10
CA LEU A 5 -27.68 -32.49 -0.22
C LEU A 5 -26.18 -32.83 -0.19
N LEU A 6 -25.49 -32.81 -1.34
CA LEU A 6 -24.03 -32.97 -1.38
C LEU A 6 -23.30 -31.82 -0.66
N ALA A 7 -23.75 -30.57 -0.83
CA ALA A 7 -23.18 -29.42 -0.12
C ALA A 7 -23.36 -29.51 1.41
N LYS A 8 -24.48 -30.06 1.90
CA LYS A 8 -24.69 -30.31 3.33
C LYS A 8 -23.78 -31.40 3.91
N VAL A 9 -23.32 -32.36 3.11
CA VAL A 9 -22.50 -33.49 3.57
C VAL A 9 -21.00 -33.19 3.45
N ILE A 10 -20.56 -32.49 2.39
CA ILE A 10 -19.13 -32.16 2.16
C ILE A 10 -18.79 -30.74 2.66
N GLY A 11 -19.79 -29.95 3.04
CA GLY A 11 -19.66 -28.56 3.45
C GLY A 11 -19.33 -27.62 2.29
N THR A 12 -19.61 -26.33 2.49
CA THR A 12 -19.23 -25.26 1.55
C THR A 12 -17.71 -25.05 1.53
N GLN A 13 -17.18 -24.38 0.50
CA GLN A 13 -15.76 -24.01 0.46
C GLN A 13 -15.37 -23.19 1.70
N ASN A 14 -16.21 -22.24 2.11
CA ASN A 14 -15.99 -21.42 3.30
C ASN A 14 -15.97 -22.26 4.58
N GLU A 15 -16.87 -23.24 4.73
CA GLU A 15 -16.86 -24.13 5.90
C GLU A 15 -15.57 -24.96 5.98
N ARG A 16 -15.04 -25.41 4.84
CA ARG A 16 -13.77 -26.14 4.81
C ARG A 16 -12.59 -25.23 5.17
N GLU A 17 -12.60 -24.01 4.69
CA GLU A 17 -11.57 -23.03 5.02
C GLU A 17 -11.59 -22.67 6.50
N LEU A 18 -12.77 -22.40 7.08
CA LEU A 18 -12.91 -22.19 8.52
C LEU A 18 -12.43 -23.39 9.34
N LYS A 19 -12.69 -24.62 8.89
CA LYS A 19 -12.15 -25.84 9.53
C LYS A 19 -10.63 -25.91 9.48
N ARG A 20 -9.99 -25.46 8.39
CA ARG A 20 -8.53 -25.40 8.27
C ARG A 20 -7.89 -24.37 9.19
N LEU A 21 -8.60 -23.31 9.54
CA LEU A 21 -8.13 -22.28 10.46
C LEU A 21 -8.30 -22.67 11.94
N ARG A 22 -9.13 -23.68 12.22
CA ARG A 22 -9.42 -24.10 13.60
C ARG A 22 -8.18 -24.53 14.41
N PRO A 23 -7.23 -25.33 13.86
CA PRO A 23 -6.01 -25.68 14.58
C PRO A 23 -5.19 -24.47 15.03
N LEU A 24 -5.17 -23.40 14.23
CA LEU A 24 -4.46 -22.18 14.59
C LEU A 24 -5.13 -21.47 15.76
N VAL A 25 -6.47 -21.36 15.74
CA VAL A 25 -7.25 -20.81 16.86
C VAL A 25 -7.00 -21.61 18.13
N ASP A 26 -7.01 -22.94 18.04
CA ASP A 26 -6.78 -23.82 19.18
C ASP A 26 -5.34 -23.66 19.71
N ALA A 27 -4.35 -23.54 18.84
CA ALA A 27 -2.95 -23.28 19.23
C ALA A 27 -2.80 -21.93 19.96
N VAL A 28 -3.43 -20.86 19.45
CA VAL A 28 -3.43 -19.54 20.12
C VAL A 28 -4.09 -19.63 21.50
N ASN A 29 -5.22 -20.34 21.62
CA ASN A 29 -5.92 -20.54 22.89
C ASN A 29 -5.07 -21.32 23.91
N GLN A 30 -4.32 -22.33 23.46
CA GLN A 30 -3.45 -23.13 24.33
C GLN A 30 -2.25 -22.36 24.90
N LEU A 31 -1.84 -21.27 24.25
CA LEU A 31 -0.72 -20.44 24.71
C LEU A 31 -1.14 -19.43 25.80
N GLU A 32 -2.43 -19.09 25.90
CA GLU A 32 -2.94 -18.08 26.85
C GLU A 32 -2.54 -18.32 28.32
N PRO A 33 -2.60 -19.55 28.88
CA PRO A 33 -2.16 -19.83 30.25
C PRO A 33 -0.67 -19.54 30.49
N SER A 34 0.16 -19.64 29.46
CA SER A 34 1.61 -19.38 29.56
C SER A 34 1.95 -17.89 29.48
N LEU A 35 1.09 -17.08 28.81
CA LEU A 35 1.30 -15.64 28.62
C LEU A 35 0.69 -14.80 29.74
N THR A 36 -0.44 -15.22 30.29
CA THR A 36 -1.14 -14.54 31.40
C THR A 36 -0.22 -14.21 32.59
N PRO A 37 0.65 -15.10 33.08
CA PRO A 37 1.51 -14.81 34.24
C PRO A 37 2.74 -13.95 33.90
N LEU A 38 3.02 -13.66 32.63
CA LEU A 38 4.18 -12.85 32.25
C LEU A 38 4.03 -11.40 32.75
N SER A 39 5.13 -10.77 33.13
CA SER A 39 5.16 -9.32 33.38
C SER A 39 4.98 -8.54 32.07
N ASP A 40 4.69 -7.24 32.17
CA ASP A 40 4.58 -6.38 30.99
C ASP A 40 5.91 -6.27 30.22
N GLU A 41 7.04 -6.29 30.93
CA GLU A 41 8.37 -6.32 30.33
C GLU A 41 8.62 -7.63 29.58
N GLN A 42 8.24 -8.76 30.17
CA GLN A 42 8.38 -10.08 29.53
C GLN A 42 7.51 -10.19 28.28
N LEU A 43 6.28 -9.67 28.33
CA LEU A 43 5.37 -9.69 27.19
C LEU A 43 5.87 -8.75 26.08
N ARG A 44 6.41 -7.57 26.43
CA ARG A 44 7.06 -6.67 25.46
C ARG A 44 8.30 -7.31 24.82
N ALA A 45 9.09 -8.05 25.60
CA ALA A 45 10.31 -8.71 25.11
C ALA A 45 10.04 -9.76 24.03
N LYS A 46 8.81 -10.30 23.95
CA LYS A 46 8.40 -11.22 22.87
C LYS A 46 8.59 -10.63 21.47
N THR A 47 8.43 -9.32 21.29
CA THR A 47 8.67 -8.69 19.98
C THR A 47 10.12 -8.84 19.53
N SER A 48 11.10 -8.63 20.43
CA SER A 48 12.52 -8.82 20.11
C SER A 48 12.83 -10.29 19.83
N GLU A 49 12.27 -11.20 20.65
CA GLU A 49 12.41 -12.65 20.46
C GLU A 49 11.89 -13.09 19.08
N PHE A 50 10.73 -12.62 18.66
CA PHE A 50 10.16 -12.96 17.35
C PHE A 50 10.98 -12.39 16.20
N ARG A 51 11.49 -11.15 16.30
CA ARG A 51 12.39 -10.56 15.30
C ARG A 51 13.68 -11.37 15.16
N GLU A 52 14.27 -11.81 16.27
CA GLU A 52 15.45 -12.68 16.25
C GLU A 52 15.17 -14.04 15.63
N ARG A 53 14.04 -14.67 15.98
CA ARG A 53 13.60 -15.95 15.39
C ARG A 53 13.37 -15.83 13.88
N PHE A 54 12.71 -14.77 13.44
CA PHE A 54 12.53 -14.47 12.01
C PHE A 54 13.89 -14.29 11.30
N ALA A 55 14.82 -13.53 11.90
CA ALA A 55 16.16 -13.34 11.35
C ALA A 55 16.97 -14.66 11.27
N ARG A 56 16.66 -15.65 12.10
CA ARG A 56 17.22 -17.01 12.04
C ARG A 56 16.55 -17.93 11.03
N GLY A 57 15.51 -17.48 10.34
CA GLY A 57 14.85 -18.19 9.25
C GLY A 57 13.50 -18.82 9.56
N GLU A 58 12.94 -18.60 10.75
CA GLU A 58 11.52 -18.94 11.00
C GLU A 58 10.61 -18.06 10.13
N THR A 59 9.52 -18.63 9.61
CA THR A 59 8.57 -17.88 8.78
C THR A 59 7.54 -17.16 9.63
N LEU A 60 6.86 -16.15 9.08
CA LEU A 60 5.72 -15.51 9.76
C LEU A 60 4.61 -16.52 10.08
N ALA A 61 4.41 -17.54 9.25
CA ALA A 61 3.43 -18.60 9.49
C ALA A 61 3.79 -19.43 10.74
N ASP A 62 5.08 -19.70 10.96
CA ASP A 62 5.56 -20.40 12.16
C ASP A 62 5.34 -19.56 13.42
N LEU A 63 5.56 -18.25 13.33
CA LEU A 63 5.43 -17.31 14.45
C LEU A 63 3.97 -16.93 14.75
N GLN A 64 3.06 -17.12 13.79
CA GLN A 64 1.69 -16.58 13.84
C GLN A 64 0.92 -16.98 15.12
N PRO A 65 0.89 -18.25 15.57
CA PRO A 65 0.13 -18.61 16.77
C PRO A 65 0.63 -17.88 18.04
N GLU A 66 1.95 -17.80 18.21
CA GLU A 66 2.57 -17.12 19.36
C GLU A 66 2.37 -15.60 19.28
N ALA A 67 2.59 -15.01 18.11
CA ALA A 67 2.39 -13.58 17.88
C ALA A 67 0.92 -13.17 18.14
N PHE A 68 -0.05 -13.95 17.66
CA PHE A 68 -1.48 -13.66 17.88
C PHE A 68 -1.85 -13.80 19.36
N ALA A 69 -1.30 -14.78 20.07
CA ALA A 69 -1.51 -14.94 21.50
C ALA A 69 -0.95 -13.75 22.30
N VAL A 70 0.24 -13.25 21.93
CA VAL A 70 0.87 -12.05 22.52
C VAL A 70 0.04 -10.80 22.27
N VAL A 71 -0.44 -10.58 21.03
CA VAL A 71 -1.30 -9.44 20.69
C VAL A 71 -2.63 -9.49 21.42
N ARG A 72 -3.24 -10.68 21.54
CA ARG A 72 -4.47 -10.88 22.32
C ARG A 72 -4.27 -10.51 23.79
N GLU A 73 -3.19 -10.96 24.40
CA GLU A 73 -2.89 -10.66 25.80
C GLU A 73 -2.60 -9.15 26.00
N ALA A 74 -1.90 -8.51 25.06
CA ALA A 74 -1.71 -7.06 25.07
C ALA A 74 -3.04 -6.29 24.92
N GLY A 75 -3.94 -6.74 24.05
CA GLY A 75 -5.29 -6.19 23.94
C GLY A 75 -6.08 -6.27 25.24
N ARG A 76 -6.00 -7.42 25.93
CA ARG A 76 -6.60 -7.62 27.25
C ARG A 76 -6.04 -6.66 28.29
N ARG A 77 -4.71 -6.50 28.37
CA ARG A 77 -4.06 -5.63 29.37
C ARG A 77 -4.29 -4.15 29.13
N VAL A 78 -4.18 -3.71 27.88
CA VAL A 78 -4.07 -2.28 27.54
C VAL A 78 -5.43 -1.66 27.18
N LEU A 79 -6.32 -2.45 26.57
CA LEU A 79 -7.63 -1.99 26.12
C LEU A 79 -8.79 -2.65 26.85
N ASN A 80 -8.52 -3.62 27.74
CA ASN A 80 -9.54 -4.48 28.34
C ASN A 80 -10.38 -5.22 27.26
N MET A 81 -9.73 -5.58 26.15
CA MET A 81 -10.36 -6.24 25.01
C MET A 81 -9.57 -7.50 24.65
N ARG A 82 -10.11 -8.66 25.02
CA ARG A 82 -9.55 -9.96 24.60
C ARG A 82 -10.15 -10.34 23.24
N HIS A 83 -9.30 -10.63 22.25
CA HIS A 83 -9.80 -11.08 20.94
C HIS A 83 -10.64 -12.35 21.04
N PHE A 84 -11.80 -12.37 20.41
CA PHE A 84 -12.62 -13.55 20.24
C PHE A 84 -12.02 -14.51 19.20
N ASP A 85 -12.45 -15.77 19.20
CA ASP A 85 -11.95 -16.78 18.25
C ASP A 85 -12.26 -16.40 16.80
N VAL A 86 -13.44 -15.81 16.55
CA VAL A 86 -13.80 -15.29 15.22
C VAL A 86 -12.89 -14.16 14.76
N GLN A 87 -12.33 -13.39 15.70
CA GLN A 87 -11.39 -12.31 15.40
C GLN A 87 -10.00 -12.87 15.07
N LEU A 88 -9.58 -13.98 15.71
CA LEU A 88 -8.36 -14.71 15.32
C LEU A 88 -8.46 -15.28 13.90
N ILE A 89 -9.63 -15.81 13.56
CA ILE A 89 -9.92 -16.27 12.19
C ILE A 89 -9.80 -15.10 11.22
N GLY A 90 -10.46 -13.97 11.51
CA GLY A 90 -10.37 -12.76 10.68
C GLY A 90 -8.93 -12.28 10.50
N GLY A 91 -8.14 -12.25 11.57
CA GLY A 91 -6.72 -11.86 11.51
C GLY A 91 -5.89 -12.80 10.64
N THR A 92 -6.19 -14.10 10.67
CA THR A 92 -5.51 -15.10 9.83
C THR A 92 -5.86 -14.94 8.36
N VAL A 93 -7.14 -14.69 8.06
CA VAL A 93 -7.62 -14.42 6.69
C VAL A 93 -6.97 -13.16 6.12
N LEU A 94 -6.85 -12.10 6.93
CA LEU A 94 -6.14 -10.89 6.51
C LEU A 94 -4.65 -11.15 6.28
N HIS A 95 -3.99 -11.91 7.16
CA HIS A 95 -2.57 -12.26 6.98
C HIS A 95 -2.32 -13.04 5.68
N SER A 96 -3.26 -13.91 5.27
CA SER A 96 -3.14 -14.65 4.00
C SER A 96 -3.44 -13.82 2.74
N GLY A 97 -3.73 -12.53 2.89
CA GLY A 97 -4.05 -11.62 1.78
C GLY A 97 -5.47 -11.77 1.24
N ALA A 98 -6.38 -12.33 2.02
CA ALA A 98 -7.79 -12.51 1.66
C ALA A 98 -8.71 -11.51 2.40
N ILE A 99 -9.96 -11.42 1.92
CA ILE A 99 -10.98 -10.54 2.52
C ILE A 99 -11.67 -11.25 3.68
N ALA A 100 -11.58 -10.67 4.88
CA ALA A 100 -12.31 -11.13 6.06
C ALA A 100 -13.67 -10.42 6.16
N GLU A 101 -14.74 -11.06 5.67
CA GLU A 101 -16.10 -10.53 5.84
C GLU A 101 -16.56 -10.70 7.29
N MET A 102 -16.78 -9.59 7.98
CA MET A 102 -17.25 -9.54 9.36
C MET A 102 -18.34 -8.49 9.50
N LYS A 103 -19.39 -8.82 10.27
CA LYS A 103 -20.48 -7.87 10.53
C LYS A 103 -19.99 -6.68 11.35
N THR A 104 -20.63 -5.53 11.18
CA THR A 104 -20.39 -4.36 12.03
C THR A 104 -20.59 -4.73 13.50
N GLY A 105 -19.66 -4.30 14.36
CA GLY A 105 -19.66 -4.64 15.78
C GLY A 105 -18.84 -5.88 16.15
N GLU A 106 -18.42 -6.71 15.19
CA GLU A 106 -17.52 -7.85 15.43
C GLU A 106 -16.06 -7.43 15.72
N GLY A 107 -15.77 -6.13 15.71
CA GLY A 107 -14.47 -5.58 16.09
C GLY A 107 -13.40 -5.62 15.00
N LYS A 108 -13.73 -5.30 13.74
CA LYS A 108 -12.79 -5.23 12.59
C LYS A 108 -11.50 -4.45 12.93
N THR A 109 -11.63 -3.30 13.61
CA THR A 109 -10.50 -2.47 14.04
C THR A 109 -9.53 -3.23 14.96
N LEU A 110 -10.06 -4.02 15.89
CA LEU A 110 -9.25 -4.86 16.80
C LEU A 110 -8.64 -6.05 16.04
N VAL A 111 -9.36 -6.64 15.09
CA VAL A 111 -8.87 -7.74 14.24
C VAL A 111 -7.62 -7.33 13.46
N ALA A 112 -7.59 -6.12 12.88
CA ALA A 112 -6.47 -5.61 12.11
C ALA A 112 -5.14 -5.61 12.89
N THR A 113 -5.19 -5.56 14.23
CA THR A 113 -3.98 -5.57 15.07
C THR A 113 -3.17 -6.85 15.01
N LEU A 114 -3.83 -7.99 14.76
CA LEU A 114 -3.19 -9.30 14.68
C LEU A 114 -2.23 -9.40 13.48
N PRO A 115 -2.71 -9.26 12.21
CA PRO A 115 -1.85 -9.32 11.04
C PRO A 115 -0.93 -8.09 10.94
N ALA A 116 -1.33 -6.91 11.42
CA ALA A 116 -0.46 -5.74 11.40
C ALA A 116 0.78 -5.96 12.27
N TYR A 117 0.61 -6.46 13.50
CA TYR A 117 1.75 -6.81 14.36
C TYR A 117 2.63 -7.90 13.74
N LEU A 118 2.02 -8.99 13.25
CA LEU A 118 2.77 -10.11 12.68
C LEU A 118 3.64 -9.69 11.49
N ASN A 119 3.05 -9.01 10.50
CA ASN A 119 3.78 -8.57 9.31
C ASN A 119 4.79 -7.44 9.62
N ALA A 120 4.55 -6.64 10.66
CA ALA A 120 5.50 -5.62 11.10
C ALA A 120 6.79 -6.20 11.73
N LEU A 121 6.82 -7.50 12.08
CA LEU A 121 8.04 -8.15 12.56
C LEU A 121 9.16 -8.16 11.51
N GLU A 122 8.85 -8.09 10.21
CA GLU A 122 9.84 -8.01 9.14
C GLU A 122 10.58 -6.66 9.10
N GLY A 123 10.07 -5.63 9.78
CA GLY A 123 10.65 -4.28 9.78
C GLY A 123 10.48 -3.51 8.46
N LYS A 124 9.68 -4.04 7.51
CA LYS A 124 9.40 -3.43 6.20
C LYS A 124 8.18 -2.49 6.19
N GLY A 125 7.46 -2.41 7.31
CA GLY A 125 6.30 -1.52 7.49
C GLY A 125 4.96 -2.16 7.05
N VAL A 126 3.88 -1.78 7.73
CA VAL A 126 2.50 -2.16 7.39
C VAL A 126 1.64 -0.92 7.24
N HIS A 127 0.89 -0.82 6.14
CA HIS A 127 -0.08 0.25 5.93
C HIS A 127 -1.48 -0.20 6.36
N VAL A 128 -2.12 0.53 7.26
CA VAL A 128 -3.53 0.34 7.61
C VAL A 128 -4.33 1.48 7.01
N VAL A 129 -5.11 1.14 5.98
CA VAL A 129 -5.87 2.09 5.17
C VAL A 129 -7.29 2.17 5.70
N THR A 130 -7.76 3.39 5.95
CA THR A 130 -9.13 3.69 6.38
C THR A 130 -9.80 4.64 5.38
N VAL A 131 -11.12 4.82 5.50
CA VAL A 131 -11.90 5.66 4.59
C VAL A 131 -11.74 7.17 4.82
N ASN A 132 -11.25 7.62 6.00
CA ASN A 132 -11.03 9.04 6.26
C ASN A 132 -9.99 9.31 7.36
N ASP A 133 -9.45 10.53 7.36
CA ASP A 133 -8.39 10.96 8.28
C ASP A 133 -8.79 10.87 9.76
N TYR A 134 -10.08 11.10 10.08
CA TYR A 134 -10.56 10.97 11.45
C TYR A 134 -10.43 9.53 11.96
N LEU A 135 -10.84 8.55 11.17
CA LEU A 135 -10.73 7.13 11.52
C LEU A 135 -9.26 6.70 11.57
N ALA A 136 -8.43 7.11 10.59
CA ALA A 136 -7.00 6.85 10.61
C ALA A 136 -6.35 7.34 11.92
N ARG A 137 -6.64 8.59 12.31
CA ARG A 137 -6.15 9.18 13.55
C ARG A 137 -6.67 8.41 14.77
N ARG A 138 -7.98 8.27 14.90
CA ARG A 138 -8.64 7.61 16.03
C ARG A 138 -8.07 6.20 16.24
N ASP A 139 -7.96 5.43 15.17
CA ASP A 139 -7.54 4.03 15.25
C ASP A 139 -6.04 3.90 15.49
N SER A 140 -5.21 4.80 14.93
CA SER A 140 -3.79 4.87 15.26
C SER A 140 -3.55 5.20 16.74
N GLU A 141 -4.34 6.10 17.33
CA GLU A 141 -4.23 6.47 18.74
C GLU A 141 -4.77 5.36 19.66
N TRP A 142 -5.86 4.71 19.25
CA TRP A 142 -6.55 3.69 20.04
C TRP A 142 -5.87 2.32 19.96
N MET A 143 -5.76 1.72 18.76
CA MET A 143 -5.10 0.43 18.57
C MET A 143 -3.59 0.54 18.71
N GLY A 144 -3.00 1.71 18.43
CA GLY A 144 -1.57 1.94 18.63
C GLY A 144 -1.12 1.86 20.09
N LYS A 145 -2.03 1.80 21.06
CA LYS A 145 -1.69 1.44 22.44
C LYS A 145 -1.18 0.00 22.54
N ILE A 146 -1.74 -0.95 21.78
CA ILE A 146 -1.29 -2.35 21.73
C ILE A 146 0.11 -2.43 21.13
N TYR A 147 0.32 -1.84 19.95
CA TYR A 147 1.62 -1.88 19.26
C TYR A 147 2.72 -1.25 20.12
N ARG A 148 2.49 -0.05 20.68
CA ARG A 148 3.46 0.65 21.53
C ARG A 148 3.75 -0.11 22.82
N PHE A 149 2.73 -0.74 23.42
CA PHE A 149 2.94 -1.61 24.58
C PHE A 149 3.90 -2.77 24.25
N LEU A 150 3.75 -3.37 23.07
CA LEU A 150 4.63 -4.42 22.54
C LEU A 150 5.93 -3.89 21.91
N GLY A 151 6.24 -2.60 22.03
CA GLY A 151 7.51 -2.03 21.57
C GLY A 151 7.58 -1.71 20.07
N MET A 152 6.44 -1.69 19.38
CA MET A 152 6.36 -1.22 17.98
C MET A 152 6.03 0.26 17.88
N SER A 153 6.57 0.89 16.85
CA SER A 153 6.31 2.27 16.47
C SER A 153 5.04 2.38 15.60
N VAL A 154 4.31 3.49 15.77
CA VAL A 154 3.06 3.75 15.04
C VAL A 154 3.13 5.15 14.45
N GLY A 155 2.94 5.26 13.14
CA GLY A 155 2.78 6.50 12.40
C GLY A 155 1.34 6.68 11.94
N VAL A 156 0.96 7.93 11.67
CA VAL A 156 -0.30 8.26 11.00
C VAL A 156 -0.01 9.31 9.95
N ILE A 157 -0.53 9.11 8.75
CA ILE A 157 -0.52 10.08 7.67
C ILE A 157 -1.80 10.88 7.74
N GLN A 158 -1.67 12.20 7.73
CA GLN A 158 -2.77 13.16 7.69
C GLN A 158 -2.46 14.23 6.65
N HIS A 159 -3.49 14.85 6.13
CA HIS A 159 -3.38 15.87 5.08
C HIS A 159 -2.35 16.98 5.40
N GLU A 160 -2.33 17.47 6.65
CA GLU A 160 -1.52 18.64 7.07
C GLU A 160 -0.02 18.34 7.26
N LEU A 161 0.41 17.08 7.15
CA LEU A 161 1.81 16.72 7.40
C LEU A 161 2.74 17.16 6.28
N ASN A 162 3.89 17.71 6.67
CA ASN A 162 4.99 17.97 5.75
C ASN A 162 5.81 16.71 5.43
N ASP A 163 6.71 16.80 4.44
CA ASP A 163 7.51 15.65 3.98
C ASP A 163 8.36 15.00 5.09
N ALA A 164 8.96 15.78 5.99
CA ALA A 164 9.78 15.22 7.07
C ALA A 164 8.91 14.45 8.10
N GLU A 165 7.71 14.95 8.38
CA GLU A 165 6.73 14.28 9.24
C GLU A 165 6.21 13.00 8.58
N ARG A 166 5.93 13.03 7.27
CA ARG A 166 5.54 11.85 6.49
C ARG A 166 6.64 10.80 6.48
N GLN A 167 7.89 11.18 6.23
CA GLN A 167 9.04 10.27 6.31
C GLN A 167 9.09 9.55 7.67
N LYS A 168 8.92 10.29 8.77
CA LYS A 168 8.88 9.72 10.11
C LYS A 168 7.70 8.76 10.29
N ALA A 169 6.52 9.10 9.77
CA ALA A 169 5.32 8.27 9.87
C ALA A 169 5.43 6.98 9.05
N TYR A 170 5.98 7.02 7.83
CA TYR A 170 6.24 5.84 7.01
C TYR A 170 7.37 4.97 7.56
N ALA A 171 8.35 5.54 8.26
CA ALA A 171 9.42 4.80 8.93
C ALA A 171 8.93 3.96 10.13
N ALA A 172 7.70 4.20 10.62
CA ALA A 172 7.12 3.43 11.71
C ALA A 172 6.75 1.99 11.29
N ASP A 173 6.78 1.06 12.23
CA ASP A 173 6.44 -0.36 12.02
C ASP A 173 5.02 -0.52 11.45
N ILE A 174 4.07 0.28 11.94
CA ILE A 174 2.71 0.39 11.42
C ILE A 174 2.41 1.86 11.07
N THR A 175 1.85 2.10 9.89
CA THR A 175 1.44 3.43 9.42
C THR A 175 -0.05 3.41 9.09
N TYR A 176 -0.84 4.24 9.77
CA TYR A 176 -2.25 4.47 9.45
C TYR A 176 -2.38 5.61 8.44
N GLY A 177 -3.40 5.57 7.60
CA GLY A 177 -3.71 6.65 6.67
C GLY A 177 -4.95 6.37 5.85
N THR A 178 -5.22 7.25 4.89
CA THR A 178 -6.27 7.06 3.89
C THR A 178 -5.69 6.60 2.57
N ASN A 179 -6.51 5.97 1.74
CA ASN A 179 -6.15 5.56 0.39
C ASN A 179 -5.65 6.76 -0.45
N ASN A 180 -6.30 7.91 -0.33
CA ASN A 180 -5.93 9.14 -1.04
C ASN A 180 -4.54 9.64 -0.61
N GLU A 181 -4.26 9.71 0.69
CA GLU A 181 -2.96 10.18 1.17
C GLU A 181 -1.82 9.24 0.77
N PHE A 182 -2.01 7.91 0.94
CA PHE A 182 -1.02 6.92 0.48
C PHE A 182 -0.79 7.00 -1.04
N GLY A 183 -1.86 7.15 -1.83
CA GLY A 183 -1.78 7.21 -3.28
C GLY A 183 -1.12 8.50 -3.78
N PHE A 184 -1.46 9.65 -3.20
CA PHE A 184 -0.83 10.91 -3.58
C PHE A 184 0.62 11.01 -3.10
N ASP A 185 0.99 10.44 -1.94
CA ASP A 185 2.40 10.33 -1.54
C ASP A 185 3.19 9.48 -2.53
N TYR A 186 2.63 8.36 -3.01
CA TYR A 186 3.25 7.57 -4.05
C TYR A 186 3.46 8.38 -5.34
N LEU A 187 2.43 9.12 -5.80
CA LEU A 187 2.55 9.96 -6.99
C LEU A 187 3.58 11.07 -6.81
N ARG A 188 3.57 11.77 -5.67
CA ARG A 188 4.54 12.82 -5.35
C ARG A 188 5.96 12.29 -5.29
N ASP A 189 6.18 11.12 -4.69
CA ASP A 189 7.51 10.51 -4.63
C ASP A 189 8.06 10.21 -6.03
N ASN A 190 7.21 9.77 -6.97
CA ASN A 190 7.60 9.56 -8.37
C ASN A 190 7.81 10.86 -9.18
N MET A 191 7.58 12.03 -8.60
CA MET A 191 7.87 13.33 -9.18
C MET A 191 9.12 14.00 -8.57
N LYS A 192 9.73 13.39 -7.54
CA LYS A 192 10.92 13.93 -6.87
C LYS A 192 12.19 13.64 -7.66
N PHE A 193 13.16 14.55 -7.58
CA PHE A 193 14.44 14.43 -8.27
C PHE A 193 15.44 13.54 -7.52
N GLU A 194 15.31 13.43 -6.20
CA GLU A 194 16.23 12.67 -5.36
C GLU A 194 15.49 11.62 -4.50
N LEU A 195 16.06 10.42 -4.41
CA LEU A 195 15.53 9.34 -3.56
C LEU A 195 15.51 9.71 -2.07
N SER A 196 16.43 10.57 -1.62
CA SER A 196 16.50 11.09 -0.24
C SER A 196 15.24 11.87 0.16
N GLN A 197 14.51 12.40 -0.81
CA GLN A 197 13.31 13.19 -0.60
C GLN A 197 12.06 12.31 -0.53
N TYR A 198 12.14 11.02 -0.86
CA TYR A 198 10.96 10.14 -0.83
C TYR A 198 10.40 10.06 0.59
N VAL A 199 9.08 10.09 0.71
CA VAL A 199 8.41 9.94 2.02
C VAL A 199 8.09 8.49 2.31
N GLN A 200 7.77 7.69 1.30
CA GLN A 200 7.47 6.26 1.44
C GLN A 200 8.76 5.42 1.44
N ARG A 201 8.67 4.21 2.01
CA ARG A 201 9.79 3.25 2.07
C ARG A 201 9.49 1.88 1.41
N GLY A 202 8.45 1.81 0.58
CA GLY A 202 7.99 0.60 -0.12
C GLY A 202 6.54 0.24 0.19
N HIS A 203 6.03 -0.81 -0.47
CA HIS A 203 4.63 -1.27 -0.35
C HIS A 203 4.58 -2.74 0.09
N HIS A 204 4.95 -3.00 1.34
CA HIS A 204 5.15 -4.37 1.83
C HIS A 204 3.84 -5.13 2.12
N PHE A 205 2.98 -4.56 2.96
CA PHE A 205 1.69 -5.16 3.33
C PHE A 205 0.68 -4.05 3.65
N ALA A 206 -0.55 -4.20 3.15
CA ALA A 206 -1.63 -3.25 3.37
C ALA A 206 -2.91 -3.95 3.86
N ILE A 207 -3.50 -3.43 4.92
CA ILE A 207 -4.82 -3.83 5.41
C ILE A 207 -5.78 -2.71 5.07
N VAL A 208 -6.81 -3.01 4.27
CA VAL A 208 -7.80 -2.03 3.84
C VAL A 208 -9.09 -2.26 4.63
N ASP A 209 -9.43 -1.30 5.51
CA ASP A 209 -10.73 -1.27 6.17
C ASP A 209 -11.80 -0.72 5.23
N GLU A 210 -13.02 -1.26 5.31
CA GLU A 210 -14.12 -0.99 4.37
C GLU A 210 -13.68 -1.10 2.88
N VAL A 211 -13.14 -2.27 2.55
CA VAL A 211 -12.56 -2.59 1.23
C VAL A 211 -13.54 -2.38 0.05
N ASP A 212 -14.83 -2.55 0.27
CA ASP A 212 -15.87 -2.30 -0.72
C ASP A 212 -15.95 -0.80 -1.07
N SER A 213 -15.95 0.06 -0.06
CA SER A 213 -15.96 1.51 -0.25
C SER A 213 -14.70 1.97 -1.01
N ILE A 214 -13.52 1.47 -0.62
CA ILE A 214 -12.25 1.94 -1.18
C ILE A 214 -11.96 1.34 -2.55
N LEU A 215 -12.05 0.01 -2.71
CA LEU A 215 -11.63 -0.67 -3.93
C LEU A 215 -12.73 -0.83 -4.98
N ILE A 216 -13.99 -0.53 -4.65
CA ILE A 216 -15.10 -0.57 -5.61
C ILE A 216 -15.65 0.84 -5.85
N ASP A 217 -16.12 1.54 -4.81
CA ASP A 217 -16.83 2.79 -4.99
C ASP A 217 -15.91 3.96 -5.33
N GLU A 218 -14.78 4.09 -4.62
CA GLU A 218 -13.79 5.16 -4.83
C GLU A 218 -12.85 4.90 -6.01
N ALA A 219 -12.61 3.62 -6.35
CA ALA A 219 -11.71 3.22 -7.44
C ALA A 219 -12.18 3.65 -8.85
N ARG A 220 -13.37 4.26 -8.97
CA ARG A 220 -13.91 4.79 -10.23
C ARG A 220 -13.20 6.04 -10.72
N THR A 221 -12.55 6.80 -9.83
CA THR A 221 -11.86 8.04 -10.16
C THR A 221 -10.36 7.88 -9.90
N PRO A 222 -9.49 8.16 -10.89
CA PRO A 222 -8.05 8.08 -10.68
C PRO A 222 -7.54 9.23 -9.80
N LEU A 223 -6.41 9.00 -9.13
CA LEU A 223 -5.65 10.05 -8.45
C LEU A 223 -4.81 10.80 -9.48
N ILE A 224 -5.00 12.12 -9.59
CA ILE A 224 -4.34 12.97 -10.58
C ILE A 224 -3.68 14.15 -9.87
N ILE A 225 -2.39 14.37 -10.15
CA ILE A 225 -1.69 15.62 -9.84
C ILE A 225 -1.65 16.45 -11.12
N SER A 226 -2.34 17.58 -11.14
CA SER A 226 -2.25 18.55 -12.23
C SER A 226 -1.27 19.66 -11.88
N GLY A 227 -0.44 20.04 -12.85
CA GLY A 227 0.46 21.19 -12.78
C GLY A 227 0.07 22.25 -13.81
N PRO A 228 0.49 23.51 -13.62
CA PRO A 228 0.40 24.51 -14.68
C PRO A 228 1.19 24.04 -15.92
N ALA A 229 0.75 24.43 -17.11
CA ALA A 229 1.49 24.12 -18.32
C ALA A 229 2.88 24.80 -18.28
N GLU A 230 3.94 24.03 -18.51
CA GLU A 230 5.33 24.53 -18.47
C GLU A 230 5.67 25.48 -19.62
N ALA A 231 4.91 25.46 -20.71
CA ALA A 231 5.22 26.23 -21.90
C ALA A 231 4.65 27.66 -21.82
N SER A 232 5.52 28.66 -22.05
CA SER A 232 5.03 30.02 -22.32
C SER A 232 4.21 29.96 -23.60
N THR A 233 2.97 30.43 -23.54
CA THR A 233 2.14 30.61 -24.74
C THR A 233 2.84 31.50 -25.77
N ASP A 234 3.73 32.38 -25.31
CA ASP A 234 4.55 33.28 -26.12
C ASP A 234 5.45 32.54 -27.11
N LEU A 235 6.05 31.41 -26.71
CA LEU A 235 6.89 30.62 -27.61
C LEU A 235 6.09 30.14 -28.84
N TYR A 236 4.83 29.74 -28.64
CA TYR A 236 3.97 29.35 -29.76
C TYR A 236 3.71 30.52 -30.72
N TYR A 237 3.49 31.72 -30.19
CA TYR A 237 3.31 32.92 -31.02
C TYR A 237 4.60 33.35 -31.72
N GLU A 238 5.76 33.20 -31.09
CA GLU A 238 7.05 33.48 -31.72
C GLU A 238 7.33 32.52 -32.87
N VAL A 239 7.11 31.22 -32.65
CA VAL A 239 7.24 30.20 -33.69
C VAL A 239 6.26 30.46 -34.83
N ASP A 240 4.98 30.73 -34.54
CA ASP A 240 3.97 31.05 -35.56
C ASP A 240 4.32 32.29 -36.41
N ARG A 241 5.01 33.28 -35.83
CA ARG A 241 5.51 34.45 -36.60
C ARG A 241 6.67 34.11 -37.52
N ILE A 242 7.46 33.10 -37.18
CA ILE A 242 8.63 32.67 -37.96
C ILE A 242 8.20 31.73 -39.10
N ILE A 243 7.29 30.78 -38.84
CA ILE A 243 6.91 29.73 -39.79
C ILE A 243 6.52 30.27 -41.20
N PRO A 244 5.68 31.32 -41.35
CA PRO A 244 5.33 31.88 -42.67
C PRO A 244 6.50 32.54 -43.41
N ARG A 245 7.61 32.84 -42.72
CA ARG A 245 8.80 33.47 -43.30
C ARG A 245 9.81 32.45 -43.82
N LEU A 246 9.68 31.19 -43.42
CA LEU A 246 10.55 30.11 -43.88
C LEU A 246 10.23 29.77 -45.35
N LYS A 247 11.28 29.65 -46.15
CA LYS A 247 11.20 29.30 -47.57
C LYS A 247 11.19 27.79 -47.75
N PRO A 248 10.23 27.23 -48.49
CA PRO A 248 10.22 25.81 -48.80
C PRO A 248 11.44 25.44 -49.65
N GLY A 249 12.18 24.43 -49.22
CA GLY A 249 13.18 23.73 -50.00
C GLY A 249 12.60 22.53 -50.75
N ALA A 250 13.45 21.55 -51.03
CA ALA A 250 13.12 20.40 -51.85
C ALA A 250 12.08 19.47 -51.22
N LYS A 251 11.28 18.85 -52.09
CA LYS A 251 10.35 17.78 -51.72
C LYS A 251 10.93 16.43 -52.13
N THR A 252 11.06 15.52 -51.18
CA THR A 252 11.55 14.16 -51.41
C THR A 252 10.41 13.15 -51.27
N ARG A 253 10.56 12.00 -51.92
CA ARG A 253 9.65 10.85 -51.78
C ARG A 253 10.36 9.68 -51.08
N GLY A 254 11.09 9.98 -50.01
CA GLY A 254 11.73 9.02 -49.11
C GLY A 254 12.82 8.13 -49.69
N ASP A 255 13.41 8.51 -50.84
CA ASP A 255 14.50 7.77 -51.50
C ASP A 255 15.75 8.66 -51.73
N ALA A 256 15.87 9.80 -51.04
CA ALA A 256 17.03 10.68 -51.16
C ALA A 256 18.26 10.03 -50.52
N LYS A 257 19.35 9.88 -51.28
CA LYS A 257 20.61 9.35 -50.74
C LYS A 257 21.28 10.37 -49.81
N ALA A 258 22.05 9.90 -48.83
CA ALA A 258 22.73 10.77 -47.87
C ALA A 258 23.63 11.83 -48.54
N GLU A 259 24.28 11.47 -49.66
CA GLU A 259 25.13 12.36 -50.47
C GLU A 259 24.33 13.45 -51.21
N GLU A 260 23.05 13.22 -51.49
CA GLU A 260 22.15 14.21 -52.12
C GLU A 260 21.50 15.12 -51.09
N ARG A 261 21.49 14.71 -49.81
CA ARG A 261 20.80 15.40 -48.73
C ARG A 261 21.39 16.78 -48.44
N GLU A 262 22.71 16.91 -48.42
CA GLU A 262 23.39 18.21 -48.21
C GLU A 262 23.06 19.23 -49.31
N ALA A 263 22.94 18.77 -50.55
CA ALA A 263 22.51 19.60 -51.68
C ALA A 263 21.01 19.97 -51.59
N LEU A 264 20.17 19.07 -51.08
CA LEU A 264 18.73 19.31 -50.87
C LEU A 264 18.48 20.25 -49.69
N GLU A 265 19.29 20.18 -48.64
CA GLU A 265 19.20 21.07 -47.47
C GLU A 265 19.53 22.53 -47.85
N ALA A 266 20.40 22.75 -48.84
CA ALA A 266 20.70 24.10 -49.35
C ALA A 266 19.58 24.77 -50.18
N THR A 267 18.45 24.10 -50.42
CA THR A 267 17.40 24.58 -51.35
C THR A 267 16.34 25.48 -50.71
N GLY A 268 16.28 25.55 -49.39
CA GLY A 268 15.33 26.38 -48.64
C GLY A 268 15.65 26.36 -47.16
N ASP A 269 14.72 26.81 -46.32
CA ASP A 269 14.85 26.77 -44.86
C ASP A 269 14.27 25.46 -44.26
N TYR A 270 13.57 24.66 -45.07
CA TYR A 270 13.08 23.33 -44.70
C TYR A 270 12.86 22.42 -45.91
N ILE A 271 13.01 21.11 -45.71
CA ILE A 271 12.68 20.07 -46.70
C ILE A 271 11.45 19.26 -46.27
N VAL A 272 10.71 18.75 -47.24
CA VAL A 272 9.50 17.94 -47.00
C VAL A 272 9.70 16.53 -47.56
N ASP A 273 9.54 15.52 -46.72
CA ASP A 273 9.47 14.12 -47.15
C ASP A 273 8.00 13.67 -47.18
N GLU A 274 7.46 13.51 -48.38
CA GLU A 274 6.05 13.13 -48.58
C GLU A 274 5.77 11.67 -48.21
N LYS A 275 6.78 10.79 -48.28
CA LYS A 275 6.65 9.36 -47.96
C LYS A 275 6.59 9.16 -46.45
N HIS A 276 7.47 9.84 -45.71
CA HIS A 276 7.55 9.75 -44.25
C HIS A 276 6.67 10.79 -43.53
N LYS A 277 6.08 11.75 -44.26
CA LYS A 277 5.27 12.86 -43.72
C LYS A 277 6.03 13.69 -42.69
N THR A 278 7.31 13.95 -42.97
CA THR A 278 8.18 14.74 -42.10
C THR A 278 8.58 16.05 -42.78
N VAL A 279 8.76 17.08 -41.96
CA VAL A 279 9.38 18.35 -42.35
C VAL A 279 10.63 18.51 -41.51
N THR A 280 11.76 18.80 -42.14
CA THR A 280 13.05 18.98 -41.45
C THR A 280 13.58 20.36 -41.77
N LEU A 281 13.84 21.15 -40.74
CA LEU A 281 14.53 22.44 -40.86
C LEU A 281 15.98 22.19 -41.28
N THR A 282 16.49 23.01 -42.19
CA THR A 282 17.81 22.88 -42.82
C THR A 282 18.78 23.92 -42.29
#